data_AF-A0A967JWE3-F1
#
_entry.id   AF-A0A967JWE3-F1
#
_cell.length_a   1.000
_cell.length_b   1.000
_cell.length_c   1.000
_cell.angle_alpha   90.00
_cell.angle_beta   90.00
_cell.angle_gamma   90.00
#
_symmetry.space_group_name_H-M   'P 1'
#
loop_
_entity.id
_entity.type
_entity.pdbx_description
1 polymer ?
#
loop_
_entity_poly.entity_id
_entity_poly.type
_entity_poly.pdbx_seq_one_letter_code
_entity_poly.pdbx_strand_id
1 'polypeptide(L)' 'GLAVITFDRPAVRNALDAAAMAAFDALTARLAAEQALRAVVLTGAGGTFIS' A
#
# COMPACT_ATOMS: atom_id res chain seq x y z
N GLY A 1 7.34 -11.45 10.43
CA GLY A 1 7.56 -10.32 9.51
C GLY A 1 6.42 -9.33 9.63
N LEU A 2 6.75 -8.05 9.53
CA LEU A 2 5.80 -6.94 9.39
C LEU A 2 6.14 -6.26 8.06
N ALA A 3 5.13 -5.92 7.27
CA ALA A 3 5.29 -5.06 6.09
C ALA A 3 4.52 -3.76 6.29
N VAL A 4 5.02 -2.68 5.70
CA VAL A 4 4.33 -1.38 5.67
C VAL A 4 4.17 -0.99 4.21
N ILE A 5 2.93 -0.76 3.80
CA ILE A 5 2.59 -0.22 2.49
C ILE A 5 2.21 1.24 2.69
N THR A 6 2.94 2.14 2.06
CA THR A 6 2.67 3.58 2.09
C THR A 6 2.18 4.03 0.72
N PHE A 7 0.97 4.56 0.65
CA PHE A 7 0.50 5.27 -0.52
C PHE A 7 1.21 6.63 -0.58
N ASP A 8 2.03 6.85 -1.60
CA ASP A 8 2.89 8.03 -1.72
C ASP A 8 2.50 8.90 -2.91
N ARG A 9 1.31 9.50 -2.81
CA ARG A 9 0.82 10.52 -3.74
C ARG A 9 0.21 11.70 -2.97
N PRO A 10 0.95 12.35 -2.06
CA PRO A 10 0.39 13.36 -1.16
C PRO A 10 -0.22 14.54 -1.89
N ALA A 11 0.29 14.90 -3.08
CA ALA A 11 -0.24 15.97 -3.93
C ALA A 11 -1.71 15.76 -4.34
N VAL A 12 -2.18 14.52 -4.36
CA VAL A 12 -3.57 14.14 -4.67
C VAL A 12 -4.21 13.38 -3.51
N ARG A 13 -3.76 13.63 -2.27
CA ARG A 13 -4.28 12.98 -1.05
C ARG A 13 -4.25 11.44 -1.10
N ASN A 14 -3.23 10.89 -1.77
CA ASN A 14 -3.06 9.46 -1.96
C ASN A 14 -4.22 8.78 -2.69
N ALA A 15 -4.94 9.52 -3.53
CA ALA A 15 -6.02 8.98 -4.36
C ALA A 15 -5.56 7.75 -5.15
N LEU A 16 -6.39 6.72 -5.16
CA LEU A 16 -6.14 5.46 -5.85
C LEU A 16 -6.75 5.53 -7.25
N ASP A 17 -5.89 5.60 -8.27
CA ASP A 17 -6.29 5.40 -9.66
C ASP A 17 -6.02 3.95 -10.10
N ALA A 18 -6.36 3.64 -11.35
CA ALA A 18 -6.19 2.30 -11.91
C ALA A 18 -4.73 1.81 -11.84
N ALA A 19 -3.75 2.70 -12.02
CA ALA A 19 -2.34 2.32 -11.95
C ALA A 19 -1.92 2.01 -10.50
N ALA A 20 -2.35 2.83 -9.54
CA ALA A 20 -2.10 2.60 -8.11
C ALA A 20 -2.74 1.29 -7.65
N MET A 21 -3.97 0.99 -8.09
CA MET A 21 -4.65 -0.27 -7.78
C MET A 21 -3.93 -1.48 -8.37
N ALA A 22 -3.48 -1.41 -9.63
CA ALA A 22 -2.73 -2.50 -10.25
C ALA A 22 -1.40 -2.78 -9.52
N ALA A 23 -0.71 -1.73 -9.08
CA ALA A 23 0.51 -1.86 -8.28
C ALA A 23 0.23 -2.46 -6.89
N PHE A 24 -0.87 -2.07 -6.26
CA PHE A 24 -1.30 -2.61 -4.97
C PHE A 24 -1.65 -4.11 -5.08
N ASP A 25 -2.35 -4.53 -6.13
CA ASP A 25 -2.67 -5.93 -6.39
C ASP A 25 -1.40 -6.77 -6.59
N ALA A 26 -0.45 -6.29 -7.40
CA ALA A 26 0.82 -6.98 -7.60
C ALA A 26 1.63 -7.11 -6.28
N LEU A 27 1.65 -6.04 -5.47
CA LEU A 27 2.35 -6.04 -4.19
C LEU A 27 1.71 -6.99 -3.18
N THR A 28 0.38 -6.97 -3.06
CA THR A 28 -0.34 -7.85 -2.14
C THR A 28 -0.23 -9.31 -2.54
N ALA A 29 -0.25 -9.64 -3.84
CA ALA A 29 0.00 -10.99 -4.33
C ALA A 29 1.40 -11.51 -3.93
N ARG A 30 2.42 -10.65 -4.04
CA ARG A 30 3.77 -10.98 -3.57
C ARG A 30 3.80 -11.20 -2.05
N LEU A 31 3.20 -10.29 -1.28
CA LEU A 31 3.18 -10.39 0.18
C LEU A 31 2.42 -11.62 0.68
N ALA A 32 1.38 -12.06 -0.04
CA ALA A 32 0.65 -13.27 0.29
C ALA A 32 1.50 -14.55 0.19
N ALA A 33 2.56 -14.55 -0.61
CA ALA A 33 3.49 -15.68 -0.73
C ALA A 33 4.55 -15.72 0.38
N GLU A 34 4.68 -14.66 1.19
CA GLU A 34 5.73 -14.54 2.21
C GLU A 34 5.32 -15.25 3.51
N GLN A 35 5.80 -16.49 3.70
CA GLN A 35 5.44 -17.33 4.87
C GLN A 35 5.81 -16.69 6.22
N ALA A 36 6.86 -15.87 6.26
CA ALA A 36 7.28 -15.19 7.48
C ALA A 36 6.42 -13.96 7.80
N LEU A 37 5.58 -13.47 6.88
CA LEU A 37 4.77 -12.27 7.06
C LEU A 37 3.61 -12.54 8.02
N ARG A 38 3.43 -11.67 9.03
CA ARG A 38 2.41 -11.82 10.07
C ARG A 38 1.38 -10.69 10.04
N ALA A 39 1.76 -9.52 9.55
CA ALA A 39 0.90 -8.36 9.47
C ALA A 39 1.39 -7.40 8.38
N VAL A 40 0.43 -6.66 7.82
CA VAL A 40 0.66 -5.56 6.87
C VAL A 40 0.00 -4.30 7.45
N VAL A 41 0.76 -3.22 7.55
CA VAL A 41 0.23 -1.90 7.90
C VAL A 41 0.03 -1.13 6.60
N LEU A 42 -1.18 -0.61 6.39
CA LEU A 42 -1.47 0.31 5.30
C LEU A 42 -1.45 1.74 5.87
N THR A 43 -0.72 2.63 5.21
CA THR A 43 -0.66 4.05 5.58
C THR A 43 -0.54 4.93 4.35
N GLY A 44 -0.69 6.25 4.53
CA GLY A 44 -0.52 7.24 3.46
C GLY A 44 0.49 8.31 3.84
N ALA A 45 1.25 8.77 2.85
CA ALA A 45 2.21 9.85 3.01
C ALA A 45 1.49 11.20 3.22
N GLY A 46 2.19 12.16 3.83
CA GLY A 46 1.69 13.53 3.99
C GLY A 46 0.55 13.68 5.00
N GLY A 47 0.43 12.77 5.97
CA GLY A 47 -0.55 12.87 7.07
C GLY A 47 -1.99 12.58 6.66
N THR A 48 -2.22 12.11 5.43
CA THR A 48 -3.52 11.67 4.93
C THR A 48 -3.41 10.19 4.58
N PHE A 49 -4.40 9.37 4.96
CA PHE A 49 -4.42 7.97 4.53
C PHE A 49 -4.74 7.87 3.04
N ILE A 50 -6.03 7.94 2.66
CA ILE A 50 -6.54 8.03 1.28
C ILE A 50 -7.79 8.93 1.32
N SER A 51 -8.08 9.65 0.23
CA SER A 51 -9.34 10.38 0.01
C SER A 51 -9.92 10.11 -1.38
#